data_AF-A0AAU7EW11-F1
#
_entry.id   AF-A0AAU7EW11-F1
#
_cell.length_a   1.000
_cell.length_b   1.000
_cell.length_c   1.000
_cell.angle_alpha   90.00
_cell.angle_beta   90.00
_cell.angle_gamma   90.00
#
_symmetry.space_group_name_H-M   'P 1'
#
loop_
_entity.id
_entity.type
_entity.pdbx_description
1 polymer ?
#
loop_
_entity_poly.entity_id
_entity_poly.type
_entity_poly.pdbx_seq_one_letter_code
_entity_poly.pdbx_strand_id
1 'polypeptide(L)' 'MAIVRRNRKKLTQDALIRSIASSTAIETGQSVDMIERKLKAKSGKFQHLALAR' A
#
# COMPACT_ATOMS: atom_id res chain seq x y z
N MET A 1 -19.98 -17.83 -22.43
CA MET A 1 -18.67 -17.62 -21.79
C MET A 1 -18.90 -17.39 -20.30
N ALA A 2 -18.46 -18.31 -19.43
CA ALA A 2 -18.68 -18.20 -18.00
C ALA A 2 -17.75 -17.15 -17.38
N ILE A 3 -18.31 -16.17 -16.66
CA ILE A 3 -17.54 -15.20 -15.88
C ILE A 3 -16.87 -15.90 -14.69
N VAL A 4 -15.59 -16.24 -14.86
CA VAL A 4 -14.76 -16.74 -13.75
C VAL A 4 -14.59 -15.62 -12.73
N ARG A 5 -15.42 -15.64 -11.67
CA ARG A 5 -15.23 -14.75 -10.52
C ARG A 5 -13.95 -15.18 -9.80
N ARG A 6 -12.84 -14.50 -10.08
CA ARG A 6 -11.58 -14.67 -9.36
C ARG A 6 -11.86 -14.46 -7.88
N ASN A 7 -11.62 -15.50 -7.08
CA ASN A 7 -11.71 -15.43 -5.63
C ASN A 7 -10.82 -14.27 -5.16
N ARG A 8 -11.43 -13.23 -4.59
CA ARG A 8 -10.73 -12.02 -4.16
C ARG A 8 -9.88 -12.43 -2.96
N LYS A 9 -8.58 -12.69 -3.17
CA LYS A 9 -7.62 -12.79 -2.07
C LYS A 9 -7.81 -11.56 -1.20
N LYS A 10 -8.03 -11.75 0.11
CA LYS A 10 -8.15 -10.64 1.05
C LYS A 10 -6.90 -9.77 0.89
N LEU A 11 -7.12 -8.47 0.64
CA LEU A 11 -6.05 -7.51 0.55
C LEU A 11 -5.41 -7.40 1.94
N THR A 12 -4.17 -7.85 2.06
CA THR A 12 -3.41 -7.72 3.30
C THR A 12 -2.82 -6.32 3.38
N GLN A 13 -2.66 -5.80 4.60
CA GLN A 13 -2.03 -4.49 4.82
C GLN A 13 -0.62 -4.44 4.24
N ASP A 14 0.13 -5.54 4.28
CA ASP A 14 1.47 -5.64 3.70
C ASP A 14 1.45 -5.51 2.16
N ALA A 15 0.48 -6.15 1.48
CA ALA A 15 0.32 -6.00 0.04
C ALA A 15 -0.06 -4.57 -0.37
N LEU A 16 -0.85 -3.88 0.46
CA LEU A 16 -1.16 -2.47 0.27
C LEU A 16 0.09 -1.60 0.46
N ILE A 17 0.83 -1.78 1.55
CA ILE A 17 2.08 -1.06 1.83
C ILE A 17 3.07 -1.24 0.68
N ARG A 18 3.26 -2.47 0.19
CA ARG A 18 4.15 -2.77 -0.94
C ARG A 18 3.73 -2.09 -2.23
N SER A 19 2.43 -2.08 -2.53
CA SER A 19 1.90 -1.39 -3.72
C SER A 19 2.18 0.11 -3.66
N ILE A 20 1.90 0.73 -2.51
CA ILE A 20 2.15 2.17 -2.30
C ILE A 20 3.65 2.45 -2.39
N ALA A 21 4.48 1.70 -1.66
CA ALA A 21 5.93 1.89 -1.65
C ALA A 21 6.54 1.74 -3.05
N SER A 22 6.02 0.83 -3.88
CA SER A 22 6.49 0.65 -5.26
C SER A 22 6.19 1.87 -6.13
N SER A 23 4.94 2.37 -6.11
CA SER A 23 4.59 3.58 -6.87
C SER A 23 5.35 4.81 -6.38
N THR A 24 5.47 4.99 -5.06
CA THR A 24 6.19 6.13 -4.49
C THR A 24 7.69 6.04 -4.76
N ALA A 25 8.29 4.84 -4.76
CA ALA A 25 9.70 4.67 -5.07
C ALA A 25 10.01 5.08 -6.52
N ILE A 26 9.13 4.74 -7.46
CA ILE A 26 9.27 5.15 -8.86
C ILE A 26 9.15 6.67 -8.99
N GLU A 27 8.18 7.29 -8.32
CA GLU A 27 7.94 8.73 -8.39
C GLU A 27 9.03 9.56 -7.70
N THR A 28 9.55 9.09 -6.57
CA THR A 28 10.50 9.84 -5.72
C THR A 28 11.96 9.45 -5.92
N GLY A 29 12.24 8.36 -6.66
CA GLY A 29 13.59 7.79 -6.79
C GLY A 29 14.16 7.20 -5.49
N GLN A 30 13.36 7.11 -4.43
CA GLN A 30 13.76 6.52 -3.15
C GLN A 30 13.64 5.00 -3.18
N SER A 31 14.47 4.30 -2.40
CA SER A 31 14.37 2.84 -2.32
C SER A 31 13.05 2.39 -1.69
N VAL A 32 12.40 1.41 -2.31
CA VAL A 32 11.12 0.82 -1.85
C VAL A 32 11.19 0.41 -0.39
N ASP A 33 12.28 -0.24 0.02
CA ASP A 33 12.48 -0.70 1.40
C ASP A 33 12.47 0.46 2.42
N MET A 34 13.06 1.62 2.09
CA MET A 34 13.05 2.78 2.97
C MET A 34 11.62 3.31 3.16
N ILE A 35 10.81 3.29 2.09
CA ILE A 35 9.41 3.71 2.14
C ILE A 35 8.56 2.69 2.89
N GLU A 36 8.75 1.38 2.66
CA GLU A 36 8.06 0.31 3.40
C GLU A 36 8.32 0.43 4.91
N ARG A 37 9.56 0.68 5.33
CA ARG A 37 9.91 0.89 6.75
C ARG A 37 9.21 2.12 7.33
N LYS A 38 9.20 3.25 6.62
CA LYS A 38 8.50 4.47 7.06
C LYS A 38 6.99 4.26 7.18
N LEU A 39 6.38 3.55 6.23
CA LEU A 39 4.94 3.24 6.27
C LEU A 39 4.59 2.28 7.42
N LYS A 40 5.45 1.29 7.69
CA LYS A 40 5.28 0.33 8.79
C LYS A 40 5.48 0.96 10.17
N ALA A 41 6.36 1.95 10.29
CA ALA A 41 6.59 2.69 11.54
C ALA A 41 5.33 3.43 12.05
N LYS A 42 4.31 3.60 11.20
CA LYS A 42 3.00 4.22 11.50
C LYS A 42 3.08 5.66 12.06
N SER A 43 4.25 6.24 12.22
CA SER A 43 4.49 7.63 12.65
C SER A 43 4.28 8.58 11.47
N GLY A 44 3.03 8.79 11.08
CA GLY A 44 2.66 9.65 9.97
C GLY A 44 2.07 10.98 10.43
N LYS A 45 2.40 12.07 9.72
CA LYS A 45 1.77 13.41 9.87
C LYS A 45 0.23 13.37 9.75
N PHE A 46 -0.30 12.32 9.14
CA PHE A 46 -1.71 12.18 8.76
C PHE A 46 -2.41 10.95 9.36
N GLN A 47 -1.99 10.48 10.53
CA GLN A 47 -2.65 9.32 11.18
C GLN A 47 -4.15 9.52 11.45
N HIS A 48 -4.60 10.78 11.52
CA HIS A 48 -6.01 11.14 11.70
C HIS A 48 -6.84 11.05 10.41
N LEU A 49 -6.21 10.90 9.24
CA LEU A 49 -6.93 10.74 7.98
C LEU A 49 -7.44 9.30 7.87
N ALA A 50 -8.74 9.13 8.06
CA ALA A 50 -9.45 7.93 7.67
C ALA A 50 -9.94 8.06 6.23
N LEU A 51 -10.03 6.93 5.51
CA LEU A 51 -10.66 6.92 4.19
C LEU A 51 -12.12 7.35 4.35
N ALA A 52 -12.54 8.41 3.66
CA ALA A 52 -13.92 8.88 3.68
C ALA A 52 -14.85 7.79 3.13
N ARG A 53 -16.03 7.67 3.73
CA ARG A 53 -16.99 6.58 3.50
C ARG A 53 -17.96 6.89 2.37
#